data_AF-A0A8H3PKE7-F1
#
_entry.id   AF-A0A8H3PKE7-F1
#
_cell.length_a   1.000
_cell.length_b   1.000
_cell.length_c   1.000
_cell.angle_alpha   90.00
_cell.angle_beta   90.00
_cell.angle_gamma   90.00
#
_symmetry.space_group_name_H-M   'P 1'
#
loop_
_entity.id
_entity.type
_entity.pdbx_description
1 polymer ?
#
loop_
_entity_poly.entity_id
_entity_poly.type
_entity_poly.pdbx_seq_one_letter_code
_entity_poly.pdbx_strand_id
1 'polypeptide(L)'
;MSHHKSDESTPLLRKGEYRAPSSSDIRGPCPIINSLANHGYVSRDGRNVRAAEMKAAMKEIGVSITLRQLLTSVVYLQHQDDPPTGFWAFIRNPFAYIFRMFALRAKGQVDSSGVACLNLDELDRHGAVEHDVSMSRRDFAQGDDHSKQEDLVEDMLASARDGKDLTIDDWARFRIQRIDQQKRENPKLEFGLVQNSMGLAEAAFLQKTFGDRSRGWRVPVSYMAAIFGEERLPIREGWKKRWWWPVGIIELASQAQVMKKVVGSIDPKGSS
;
A
#
# COMPACT_ATOMS: atom_id res chain seq x y z
N MET A 1 1.11 37.13 39.45
CA MET A 1 1.89 35.93 39.07
C MET A 1 0.92 34.82 38.76
N SER A 2 0.64 34.58 37.48
CA SER A 2 -0.26 33.53 37.01
C SER A 2 0.50 32.21 36.92
N HIS A 3 0.11 31.23 37.75
CA HIS A 3 0.63 29.88 37.65
C HIS A 3 0.10 29.22 36.37
N HIS A 4 1.02 28.96 35.44
CA HIS A 4 0.83 28.09 34.30
C HIS A 4 0.78 26.64 34.81
N LYS A 5 -0.38 25.98 34.68
CA LYS A 5 -0.50 24.52 34.88
C LYS A 5 0.09 23.85 33.65
N SER A 6 1.25 23.22 33.81
CA SER A 6 1.87 22.38 32.79
C SER A 6 1.38 20.93 32.88
N ASP A 7 1.08 20.39 31.69
CA ASP A 7 0.98 18.99 31.28
C ASP A 7 -0.09 18.08 31.92
N GLU A 8 -1.24 18.03 31.25
CA GLU A 8 -1.98 16.76 31.11
C GLU A 8 -1.16 15.83 30.21
N SER A 9 -0.42 14.90 30.80
CA SER A 9 0.24 13.82 30.07
C SER A 9 -0.83 12.97 29.36
N THR A 10 -0.93 13.10 28.04
CA THR A 10 -1.79 12.22 27.24
C THR A 10 -1.37 10.77 27.50
N PRO A 11 -2.31 9.86 27.86
CA PRO A 11 -1.97 8.47 28.15
C PRO A 11 -1.20 7.82 27.00
N LEU A 12 -0.10 7.13 27.31
CA LEU A 12 0.65 6.35 26.32
C LEU A 12 -0.24 5.23 25.77
N LEU A 13 -0.63 5.35 24.50
CA LEU A 13 -1.46 4.35 23.82
C LEU A 13 -0.75 3.01 23.70
N ARG A 14 -1.50 1.92 23.89
CA ARG A 14 -0.95 0.57 23.76
C ARG A 14 -0.74 0.19 22.29
N LYS A 15 0.20 -0.72 22.04
CA LYS A 15 0.38 -1.33 20.72
C LYS A 15 -0.87 -2.13 20.34
N GLY A 16 -1.37 -1.93 19.12
CA GLY A 16 -2.61 -2.49 18.61
C GLY A 16 -3.85 -1.62 18.83
N GLU A 17 -3.76 -0.61 19.70
CA GLU A 17 -4.85 0.35 19.91
C GLU A 17 -4.86 1.39 18.77
N TYR A 18 -6.02 1.61 18.17
CA TYR A 18 -6.17 2.57 17.07
C TYR A 18 -6.20 4.01 17.59
N ARG A 19 -5.45 4.88 16.92
CA ARG A 19 -5.60 6.34 16.97
C ARG A 19 -5.42 6.88 15.56
N ALA A 20 -6.33 7.75 15.13
CA ALA A 20 -6.17 8.51 13.89
C ALA A 20 -4.84 9.32 13.92
N PRO A 21 -4.22 9.57 12.75
CA PRO A 21 -3.03 10.40 12.68
C PRO A 21 -3.37 11.83 13.11
N SER A 22 -2.44 12.46 13.83
CA SER A 22 -2.47 13.92 14.04
C SER A 22 -1.97 14.64 12.79
N SER A 23 -2.22 15.94 12.68
CA SER A 23 -1.70 16.76 11.57
C SER A 23 -0.17 16.83 11.50
N SER A 24 0.54 16.47 12.57
CA SER A 24 2.01 16.38 12.60
C SER A 24 2.55 15.00 12.24
N ASP A 25 1.71 13.97 12.22
CA ASP A 25 2.10 12.60 11.87
C ASP A 25 2.23 12.48 10.35
N ILE A 26 3.28 11.84 9.86
CA ILE A 26 3.46 11.59 8.42
C ILE A 26 2.96 10.20 8.04
N ARG A 27 2.38 10.10 6.86
CA ARG A 27 1.87 8.86 6.27
C ARG A 27 2.47 8.69 4.88
N GLY A 28 2.19 7.58 4.22
CA GLY A 28 2.58 7.34 2.83
C GLY A 28 1.37 7.00 1.96
N PRO A 29 1.56 6.59 0.69
CA PRO A 29 0.46 6.21 -0.19
C PRO A 29 -0.15 4.84 0.17
N CYS A 30 0.49 4.05 1.04
CA CYS A 30 0.02 2.71 1.38
C CYS A 30 -0.93 2.71 2.60
N PRO A 31 -2.25 2.48 2.41
CA PRO A 31 -3.23 2.53 3.50
C PRO A 31 -3.00 1.45 4.58
N ILE A 32 -2.41 0.32 4.20
CA ILE A 32 -2.09 -0.77 5.15
C ILE A 32 -0.95 -0.35 6.09
N ILE A 33 0.11 0.26 5.56
CA ILE A 33 1.23 0.73 6.38
C ILE A 33 0.79 1.89 7.27
N ASN A 34 -0.05 2.79 6.74
CA ASN A 34 -0.66 3.86 7.52
C ASN A 34 -1.52 3.29 8.66
N SER A 35 -2.29 2.24 8.39
CA SER A 35 -3.04 1.51 9.43
C SER A 35 -2.11 0.93 10.49
N LEU A 36 -0.98 0.34 10.11
CA LEU A 36 -0.01 -0.19 11.07
C LEU A 36 0.56 0.92 11.97
N ALA A 37 0.83 2.11 11.43
CA ALA A 37 1.25 3.28 12.20
C ALA A 37 0.14 3.79 13.13
N ASN A 38 -1.10 3.90 12.64
CA ASN A 38 -2.27 4.29 13.43
C ASN A 38 -2.60 3.31 14.57
N HIS A 39 -2.10 2.07 14.50
CA HIS A 39 -2.17 1.08 15.57
C HIS A 39 -0.89 0.97 16.42
N GLY A 40 0.17 1.73 16.11
CA GLY A 40 1.44 1.69 16.85
C GLY A 40 2.23 0.39 16.64
N TYR A 41 2.03 -0.29 15.50
CA TYR A 41 2.89 -1.43 15.10
C TYR A 41 4.21 -0.99 14.49
N VAL A 42 4.22 0.21 13.91
CA VAL A 42 5.40 1.04 13.64
C VAL A 42 5.24 2.38 14.38
N SER A 43 6.27 3.25 14.37
CA SER A 43 6.20 4.61 14.90
C SER A 43 4.91 5.34 14.47
N ARG A 44 4.13 5.83 15.45
CA ARG A 44 2.83 6.49 15.20
C ARG A 44 2.97 7.83 14.48
N ASP A 45 4.09 8.52 14.66
CA ASP A 45 4.42 9.74 13.94
C ASP A 45 4.88 9.49 12.51
N GLY A 46 5.07 8.21 12.13
CA GLY A 46 5.52 7.76 10.81
C GLY A 46 7.00 8.01 10.53
N ARG A 47 7.80 8.40 11.54
CA ARG A 47 9.22 8.75 11.36
C ARG A 47 10.15 7.67 11.89
N ASN A 48 11.34 7.61 11.30
CA ASN A 48 12.45 6.75 11.72
C ASN A 48 12.05 5.27 11.90
N VAL A 49 11.16 4.76 11.04
CA VAL A 49 10.73 3.37 11.09
C VAL A 49 11.88 2.48 10.65
N ARG A 50 12.25 1.50 11.49
CA ARG A 50 13.34 0.56 11.17
C ARG A 50 12.84 -0.62 10.34
N ALA A 51 13.70 -1.21 9.53
CA ALA A 51 13.35 -2.42 8.76
C ALA A 51 12.88 -3.57 9.66
N ALA A 52 13.48 -3.74 10.85
CA ALA A 52 13.08 -4.76 11.81
C ALA A 52 11.65 -4.53 12.35
N GLU A 53 11.31 -3.27 12.61
CA GLU A 53 10.00 -2.84 13.07
C GLU A 53 8.95 -3.03 11.97
N MET A 54 9.23 -2.58 10.75
CA MET A 54 8.38 -2.80 9.57
C MET A 54 8.10 -4.29 9.33
N LYS A 55 9.14 -5.14 9.38
CA LYS A 55 8.99 -6.60 9.28
C LYS A 55 8.15 -7.17 10.42
N ALA A 56 8.21 -6.60 11.63
CA ALA A 56 7.37 -7.03 12.75
C ALA A 56 5.91 -6.59 12.55
N ALA A 57 5.68 -5.39 12.02
CA ALA A 57 4.35 -4.88 11.70
C ALA A 57 3.67 -5.70 10.58
N MET A 58 4.38 -6.06 9.52
CA MET A 58 3.86 -6.94 8.45
C MET A 58 3.44 -8.32 8.97
N LYS A 59 4.09 -8.84 10.02
CA LYS A 59 3.66 -10.09 10.68
C LYS A 59 2.27 -9.95 11.31
N GLU A 60 1.88 -8.76 11.75
CA GLU A 60 0.59 -8.50 12.40
C GLU A 60 -0.58 -8.49 11.41
N ILE A 61 -0.31 -8.36 10.12
CA ILE A 61 -1.28 -8.59 9.04
C ILE A 61 -1.16 -9.99 8.40
N GLY A 62 -0.39 -10.89 9.02
CA GLY A 62 -0.30 -12.28 8.56
C GLY A 62 0.53 -12.46 7.30
N VAL A 63 1.55 -11.62 7.08
CA VAL A 63 2.53 -11.77 5.98
C VAL A 63 3.64 -12.74 6.37
N SER A 64 4.02 -13.65 5.48
CA SER A 64 5.03 -14.68 5.76
C SER A 64 6.42 -14.08 5.96
N ILE A 65 7.34 -14.86 6.56
CA ILE A 65 8.71 -14.39 6.78
C ILE A 65 9.46 -14.06 5.49
N THR A 66 9.26 -14.86 4.45
CA THR A 66 9.91 -14.64 3.16
C THR A 66 9.32 -13.43 2.44
N LEU A 67 7.99 -13.27 2.46
CA LEU A 67 7.34 -12.14 1.81
C LEU A 67 7.68 -10.82 2.51
N ARG A 68 7.67 -10.76 3.86
CA ARG A 68 8.05 -9.52 4.57
C ARG A 68 9.53 -9.17 4.39
N GLN A 69 10.42 -10.17 4.28
CA GLN A 69 11.82 -9.94 3.93
C GLN A 69 11.94 -9.33 2.54
N LEU A 70 11.25 -9.90 1.54
CA LEU A 70 11.23 -9.38 0.19
C LEU A 70 10.72 -7.93 0.13
N LEU A 71 9.54 -7.67 0.69
CA LEU A 71 8.90 -6.34 0.64
C LEU A 71 9.67 -5.27 1.41
N THR A 72 10.37 -5.62 2.49
CA THR A 72 11.09 -4.63 3.30
C THR A 72 12.52 -4.40 2.84
N SER A 73 13.25 -5.46 2.44
CA SER A 73 14.72 -5.33 2.29
C SER A 73 15.11 -4.43 1.15
N VAL A 74 14.35 -4.44 0.05
CA VAL A 74 14.60 -3.56 -1.10
C VAL A 74 14.20 -2.11 -0.81
N VAL A 75 13.07 -1.89 -0.12
CA VAL A 75 12.55 -0.58 0.31
C VAL A 75 13.57 0.23 1.12
N TYR A 76 14.32 -0.45 1.98
CA TYR A 76 15.29 0.18 2.88
C TYR A 76 16.67 0.43 2.28
N LEU A 77 16.88 0.06 1.01
CA LEU A 77 18.08 0.45 0.26
C LEU A 77 18.08 1.97 0.05
N GLN A 78 19.27 2.56 -0.05
CA GLN A 78 19.40 4.00 -0.29
C GLN A 78 18.94 4.33 -1.71
N HIS A 79 18.06 5.31 -1.81
CA HIS A 79 17.68 5.91 -3.07
C HIS A 79 18.91 6.47 -3.78
N GLN A 80 18.92 6.35 -5.10
CA GLN A 80 19.91 6.95 -5.97
C GLN A 80 19.22 7.99 -6.83
N ASP A 81 19.66 9.24 -6.72
CA ASP A 81 19.21 10.31 -7.61
C ASP A 81 19.71 9.99 -9.03
N ASP A 82 18.81 10.04 -10.02
CA ASP A 82 19.08 9.81 -11.45
C ASP A 82 19.81 8.48 -11.79
N PRO A 83 19.18 7.31 -11.55
CA PRO A 83 19.78 6.05 -11.92
C PRO A 83 20.00 5.96 -13.44
N PRO A 84 21.12 5.36 -13.91
CA PRO A 84 21.44 5.29 -15.34
C PRO A 84 20.28 4.69 -16.16
N THR A 85 19.85 5.39 -17.22
CA THR A 85 18.74 4.97 -18.09
C THR A 85 19.23 4.49 -19.48
N GLY A 86 18.37 3.74 -20.18
CA GLY A 86 18.64 3.26 -21.54
C GLY A 86 19.26 1.87 -21.62
N PHE A 87 19.31 1.33 -22.85
CA PHE A 87 19.73 -0.05 -23.14
C PHE A 87 21.13 -0.38 -22.60
N TRP A 88 22.09 0.53 -22.76
CA TRP A 88 23.47 0.35 -22.30
C TRP A 88 23.61 0.40 -20.79
N ALA A 89 22.85 1.26 -20.11
CA ALA A 89 22.79 1.29 -18.66
C ALA A 89 22.20 -0.02 -18.10
N PHE A 90 21.14 -0.54 -18.74
CA PHE A 90 20.53 -1.81 -18.38
C PHE A 90 21.50 -2.98 -18.56
N ILE A 91 22.21 -3.08 -19.69
CA ILE A 91 23.23 -4.12 -19.89
C ILE A 91 24.33 -4.02 -18.83
N ARG A 92 24.81 -2.80 -18.54
CA ARG A 92 25.91 -2.58 -17.61
C ARG A 92 25.54 -2.89 -16.17
N ASN A 93 24.31 -2.58 -15.76
CA ASN A 93 23.80 -2.84 -14.42
C ASN A 93 22.28 -3.04 -14.42
N PRO A 94 21.78 -4.26 -14.67
CA PRO A 94 20.34 -4.52 -14.66
C PRO A 94 19.72 -4.33 -13.27
N PHE A 95 20.51 -4.44 -12.19
CA PHE A 95 20.04 -4.17 -10.82
C PHE A 95 19.74 -2.69 -10.58
N ALA A 96 20.28 -1.76 -11.38
CA ALA A 96 19.98 -0.32 -11.25
C ALA A 96 18.47 -0.03 -11.35
N TYR A 97 17.74 -0.83 -12.13
CA TYR A 97 16.28 -0.68 -12.25
C TYR A 97 15.55 -1.15 -10.98
N ILE A 98 16.05 -2.19 -10.31
CA ILE A 98 15.55 -2.63 -9.00
C ILE A 98 15.81 -1.53 -7.96
N PHE A 99 17.01 -0.96 -7.93
CA PHE A 99 17.33 0.15 -7.03
C PHE A 99 16.46 1.38 -7.32
N ARG A 100 16.25 1.73 -8.59
CA ARG A 100 15.36 2.84 -8.99
C ARG A 100 13.95 2.64 -8.44
N MET A 101 13.38 1.44 -8.66
CA MET A 101 11.99 1.18 -8.29
C MET A 101 11.78 0.99 -6.80
N PHE A 102 12.75 0.40 -6.11
CA PHE A 102 12.51 -0.11 -4.77
C PHE A 102 13.41 0.50 -3.70
N ALA A 103 14.51 1.20 -4.01
CA ALA A 103 15.33 1.83 -2.98
C ALA A 103 14.74 3.21 -2.63
N LEU A 104 14.03 3.30 -1.48
CA LEU A 104 13.22 4.47 -1.14
C LEU A 104 13.80 5.31 0.00
N ARG A 105 14.70 4.74 0.81
CA ARG A 105 15.30 5.44 1.94
C ARG A 105 16.21 6.58 1.48
N ALA A 106 16.06 7.77 2.05
CA ALA A 106 16.94 8.89 1.73
C ALA A 106 18.41 8.57 2.01
N LYS A 107 19.28 9.17 1.21
CA LYS A 107 20.73 8.98 1.29
C LYS A 107 21.24 9.34 2.68
N GLY A 108 21.97 8.41 3.30
CA GLY A 108 22.55 8.59 4.64
C GLY A 108 21.56 8.60 5.81
N GLN A 109 20.26 8.43 5.57
CA GLN A 109 19.24 8.52 6.63
C GLN A 109 19.37 7.39 7.65
N VAL A 110 19.56 7.79 8.90
CA VAL A 110 19.65 6.92 10.07
C VAL A 110 18.94 7.60 11.23
N ASP A 111 18.50 6.81 12.20
CA ASP A 111 17.96 7.35 13.45
C ASP A 111 19.07 7.83 14.40
N SER A 112 18.68 8.31 15.58
CA SER A 112 19.60 8.82 16.61
C SER A 112 20.64 7.80 17.10
N SER A 113 20.45 6.51 16.84
CA SER A 113 21.40 5.44 17.17
C SER A 113 22.26 5.00 15.98
N GLY A 114 22.14 5.67 14.83
CA GLY A 114 22.90 5.34 13.62
C GLY A 114 22.33 4.13 12.84
N VAL A 115 21.11 3.68 13.16
CA VAL A 115 20.47 2.56 12.45
C VAL A 115 19.68 3.09 11.27
N ALA A 116 19.83 2.46 10.10
CA ALA A 116 19.06 2.80 8.90
C ALA A 116 17.56 2.70 9.15
N CYS A 117 16.85 3.77 8.80
CA CYS A 117 15.41 3.93 8.99
C CYS A 117 14.79 4.69 7.83
N LEU A 118 13.47 4.62 7.70
CA LEU A 118 12.69 5.30 6.67
C LEU A 118 11.50 6.03 7.32
N ASN A 119 11.14 7.17 6.76
CA ASN A 119 9.91 7.90 7.06
C ASN A 119 8.81 7.44 6.08
N LEU A 120 7.56 7.33 6.54
CA LEU A 120 6.49 6.72 5.74
C LEU A 120 6.15 7.50 4.46
N ASP A 121 6.38 8.81 4.43
CA ASP A 121 6.22 9.66 3.25
C ASP A 121 7.24 9.36 2.15
N GLU A 122 8.37 8.72 2.46
CA GLU A 122 9.33 8.29 1.44
C GLU A 122 8.84 7.10 0.60
N LEU A 123 7.75 6.45 1.02
CA LEU A 123 7.07 5.43 0.20
C LEU A 123 6.39 6.03 -1.03
N ASP A 124 6.24 7.36 -1.07
CA ASP A 124 5.55 8.16 -2.08
C ASP A 124 6.44 8.62 -3.24
N ARG A 125 7.67 8.11 -3.34
CA ARG A 125 8.56 8.50 -4.44
C ARG A 125 7.97 8.07 -5.77
N HIS A 126 7.45 9.03 -6.54
CA HIS A 126 6.86 8.76 -7.84
C HIS A 126 7.82 8.06 -8.81
N GLY A 127 7.28 7.10 -9.57
CA GLY A 127 8.05 6.28 -10.51
C GLY A 127 8.90 5.19 -9.85
N ALA A 128 8.73 4.99 -8.54
CA ALA A 128 9.32 3.93 -7.75
C ALA A 128 8.27 2.83 -7.45
N VAL A 129 7.95 2.58 -6.17
CA VAL A 129 6.83 1.72 -5.77
C VAL A 129 5.50 2.45 -5.98
N GLU A 130 5.46 3.75 -5.71
CA GLU A 130 4.36 4.63 -6.08
C GLU A 130 4.23 4.65 -7.62
N HIS A 131 2.99 4.57 -8.11
CA HIS A 131 2.68 4.55 -9.53
C HIS A 131 1.26 5.06 -9.84
N ASP A 132 1.11 5.60 -11.05
CA ASP A 132 -0.18 5.99 -11.64
C ASP A 132 -1.20 4.84 -11.67
N VAL A 133 -2.48 5.20 -11.72
CA VAL A 133 -3.63 4.29 -11.67
C VAL A 133 -3.72 3.54 -10.33
N SER A 134 -3.47 4.28 -9.26
CA SER A 134 -3.70 3.86 -7.89
C SER A 134 -5.18 3.63 -7.59
N MET A 135 -5.49 2.76 -6.63
CA MET A 135 -6.87 2.41 -6.26
C MET A 135 -7.61 3.53 -5.54
N SER A 136 -6.88 4.43 -4.87
CA SER A 136 -7.45 5.41 -3.92
C SER A 136 -6.62 6.68 -3.79
N ARG A 137 -5.66 6.85 -4.71
CA ARG A 137 -4.69 7.95 -4.85
C ARG A 137 -4.83 8.48 -6.28
N ARG A 138 -4.78 9.81 -6.46
CA ARG A 138 -4.73 10.43 -7.80
C ARG A 138 -3.35 10.18 -8.42
N ASP A 139 -3.24 10.34 -9.73
CA ASP A 139 -1.96 10.17 -10.42
C ASP A 139 -1.05 11.39 -10.16
N PHE A 140 0.27 11.22 -10.23
CA PHE A 140 1.24 12.26 -9.86
C PHE A 140 1.04 13.58 -10.61
N ALA A 141 0.73 13.49 -11.91
CA ALA A 141 0.46 14.66 -12.74
C ALA A 141 -0.82 15.42 -12.35
N GLN A 142 -1.68 14.84 -11.52
CA GLN A 142 -2.92 15.43 -10.99
C GLN A 142 -2.71 16.11 -9.63
N GLY A 143 -1.51 16.01 -9.04
CA GLY A 143 -1.02 16.91 -7.99
C GLY A 143 -0.87 16.31 -6.58
N ASP A 144 -1.68 15.31 -6.21
CA ASP A 144 -1.63 14.66 -4.90
C ASP A 144 -1.78 13.14 -5.07
N ASP A 145 -0.65 12.44 -5.27
CA ASP A 145 -0.52 10.98 -5.37
C ASP A 145 -0.33 10.28 -4.03
N HIS A 146 -0.37 11.07 -2.95
CA HIS A 146 -0.08 10.64 -1.61
C HIS A 146 -1.34 10.37 -0.79
N SER A 147 -2.15 11.41 -0.64
CA SER A 147 -3.23 11.48 0.33
C SER A 147 -4.37 10.57 -0.10
N LYS A 148 -5.14 10.08 0.86
CA LYS A 148 -6.40 9.39 0.56
C LYS A 148 -7.36 10.41 -0.07
N GLN A 149 -7.97 10.10 -1.22
CA GLN A 149 -9.09 10.88 -1.77
C GLN A 149 -10.41 10.13 -1.56
N GLU A 150 -11.36 10.82 -0.93
CA GLU A 150 -12.66 10.26 -0.56
C GLU A 150 -13.44 9.72 -1.76
N ASP A 151 -13.44 10.44 -2.89
CA ASP A 151 -14.14 10.05 -4.12
C ASP A 151 -13.63 8.71 -4.69
N LEU A 152 -12.31 8.52 -4.75
CA LEU A 152 -11.72 7.27 -5.24
C LEU A 152 -11.96 6.10 -4.28
N VAL A 153 -12.00 6.36 -2.97
CA VAL A 153 -12.38 5.35 -1.98
C VAL A 153 -13.85 4.96 -2.17
N GLU A 154 -14.74 5.93 -2.32
CA GLU A 154 -16.16 5.69 -2.58
C GLU A 154 -16.38 4.87 -3.87
N ASP A 155 -15.71 5.22 -4.96
CA ASP A 155 -15.74 4.49 -6.23
C ASP A 155 -15.31 3.02 -6.05
N MET A 156 -14.22 2.78 -5.30
CA MET A 156 -13.75 1.43 -5.00
C MET A 156 -14.80 0.64 -4.21
N LEU A 157 -15.39 1.22 -3.18
CA LEU A 157 -16.40 0.55 -2.34
C LEU A 157 -17.68 0.27 -3.15
N ALA A 158 -18.10 1.20 -3.99
CA ALA A 158 -19.28 1.08 -4.87
C ALA A 158 -19.09 0.03 -5.98
N SER A 159 -17.86 -0.39 -6.28
CA SER A 159 -17.59 -1.41 -7.29
C SER A 159 -18.11 -2.81 -6.93
N ALA A 160 -18.40 -3.06 -5.64
CA ALA A 160 -19.04 -4.29 -5.16
C ALA A 160 -20.50 -4.35 -5.62
N ARG A 161 -20.79 -5.20 -6.62
CA ARG A 161 -22.15 -5.30 -7.21
C ARG A 161 -23.23 -5.75 -6.24
N ASP A 162 -22.86 -6.55 -5.23
CA ASP A 162 -23.79 -6.99 -4.19
C ASP A 162 -23.86 -6.01 -2.99
N GLY A 163 -23.07 -4.94 -3.04
CA GLY A 163 -22.93 -3.93 -1.98
C GLY A 163 -22.30 -4.43 -0.69
N LYS A 164 -21.81 -5.68 -0.65
CA LYS A 164 -21.36 -6.35 0.58
C LYS A 164 -19.93 -6.84 0.50
N ASP A 165 -19.57 -7.48 -0.60
CA ASP A 165 -18.27 -8.12 -0.77
C ASP A 165 -17.69 -7.81 -2.15
N LEU A 166 -16.42 -7.44 -2.17
CA LEU A 166 -15.63 -7.33 -3.39
C LEU A 166 -15.15 -8.71 -3.81
N THR A 167 -15.66 -9.18 -4.95
CA THR A 167 -15.19 -10.38 -5.66
C THR A 167 -13.97 -10.05 -6.53
N ILE A 168 -13.30 -11.09 -7.03
CA ILE A 168 -12.23 -10.92 -8.02
C ILE A 168 -12.71 -10.19 -9.29
N ASP A 169 -13.96 -10.43 -9.71
CA ASP A 169 -14.56 -9.75 -10.87
C ASP A 169 -14.86 -8.28 -10.58
N ASP A 170 -15.18 -7.93 -9.33
CA ASP A 170 -15.39 -6.53 -8.92
C ASP A 170 -14.06 -5.79 -8.93
N TRP A 171 -13.01 -6.38 -8.32
CA TRP A 171 -11.65 -5.84 -8.40
C TRP A 171 -11.17 -5.68 -9.84
N ALA A 172 -11.37 -6.69 -10.69
CA ALA A 172 -10.93 -6.64 -12.08
C ALA A 172 -11.63 -5.52 -12.87
N ARG A 173 -12.95 -5.37 -12.74
CA ARG A 173 -13.69 -4.29 -13.39
C ARG A 173 -13.31 -2.92 -12.85
N PHE A 174 -13.15 -2.77 -11.54
CA PHE A 174 -12.68 -1.52 -10.94
C PHE A 174 -11.30 -1.12 -11.49
N ARG A 175 -10.36 -2.07 -11.60
CA ARG A 175 -9.04 -1.80 -12.22
C ARG A 175 -9.17 -1.35 -13.67
N ILE A 176 -10.02 -2.00 -14.47
CA ILE A 176 -10.27 -1.61 -15.88
C ILE A 176 -10.83 -0.18 -15.93
N GLN A 177 -11.82 0.14 -15.10
CA GLN A 177 -12.43 1.46 -15.03
C GLN A 177 -11.41 2.54 -14.66
N ARG A 178 -10.57 2.30 -13.65
CA ARG A 178 -9.49 3.23 -13.25
C ARG A 178 -8.47 3.45 -14.38
N ILE A 179 -8.06 2.39 -15.07
CA ILE A 179 -7.14 2.49 -16.22
C ILE A 179 -7.77 3.34 -17.33
N ASP A 180 -9.02 3.06 -17.69
CA ASP A 180 -9.69 3.76 -18.78
C ASP A 180 -10.00 5.22 -18.42
N GLN A 181 -10.31 5.49 -17.15
CA GLN A 181 -10.44 6.85 -16.62
C GLN A 181 -9.13 7.62 -16.77
N GLN A 182 -8.00 7.09 -16.27
CA GLN A 182 -6.74 7.81 -16.31
C GLN A 182 -6.20 7.99 -17.73
N LYS A 183 -6.45 7.04 -18.65
CA LYS A 183 -6.15 7.24 -20.08
C LYS A 183 -6.89 8.43 -20.70
N ARG A 184 -8.07 8.79 -20.19
CA ARG A 184 -8.85 9.94 -20.66
C ARG A 184 -8.47 11.24 -19.94
N GLU A 185 -8.20 11.15 -18.64
CA GLU A 185 -8.12 12.31 -17.75
C GLU A 185 -6.69 12.75 -17.43
N ASN A 186 -5.69 11.87 -17.57
CA ASN A 186 -4.29 12.17 -17.30
C ASN A 186 -3.47 12.19 -18.61
N PRO A 187 -3.25 13.36 -19.23
CA PRO A 187 -2.46 13.47 -20.45
C PRO A 187 -0.98 13.14 -20.26
N LYS A 188 -0.50 13.03 -19.01
CA LYS A 188 0.88 12.67 -18.66
C LYS A 188 0.99 11.26 -18.04
N LEU A 189 -0.01 10.41 -18.27
CA LEU A 189 -0.11 9.07 -17.70
C LEU A 189 1.15 8.23 -17.93
N GLU A 190 1.78 7.78 -16.84
CA GLU A 190 2.87 6.81 -16.84
C GLU A 190 2.35 5.40 -16.55
N PHE A 191 1.82 4.72 -17.57
CA PHE A 191 1.22 3.40 -17.40
C PHE A 191 1.70 2.37 -18.43
N GLY A 192 2.30 1.27 -17.94
CA GLY A 192 2.77 0.17 -18.75
C GLY A 192 2.60 -1.20 -18.09
N LEU A 193 3.38 -2.19 -18.57
CA LEU A 193 3.32 -3.57 -18.04
C LEU A 193 3.69 -3.67 -16.56
N VAL A 194 4.62 -2.81 -16.11
CA VAL A 194 5.12 -2.80 -14.73
C VAL A 194 4.07 -2.25 -13.78
N GLN A 195 3.54 -1.05 -14.01
CA GLN A 195 2.49 -0.42 -13.20
C GLN A 195 1.22 -1.27 -13.16
N ASN A 196 0.81 -1.82 -14.30
CA ASN A 196 -0.32 -2.75 -14.33
C ASN A 196 -0.05 -3.98 -13.44
N SER A 197 1.14 -4.58 -13.52
CA SER A 197 1.49 -5.74 -12.69
C SER A 197 1.51 -5.41 -11.19
N MET A 198 1.99 -4.23 -10.80
CA MET A 198 1.97 -3.77 -9.40
C MET A 198 0.54 -3.60 -8.91
N GLY A 199 -0.30 -2.88 -9.65
CA GLY A 199 -1.69 -2.68 -9.29
C GLY A 199 -2.51 -3.97 -9.16
N LEU A 200 -2.24 -4.98 -10.01
CA LEU A 200 -2.86 -6.31 -9.87
C LEU A 200 -2.33 -7.07 -8.64
N ALA A 201 -1.04 -6.92 -8.31
CA ALA A 201 -0.44 -7.52 -7.13
C ALA A 201 -1.00 -6.91 -5.83
N GLU A 202 -1.27 -5.60 -5.80
CA GLU A 202 -1.91 -4.94 -4.65
C GLU A 202 -3.33 -5.45 -4.41
N ALA A 203 -4.15 -5.54 -5.46
CA ALA A 203 -5.50 -6.09 -5.36
C ALA A 203 -5.50 -7.59 -4.97
N ALA A 204 -4.50 -8.34 -5.44
CA ALA A 204 -4.27 -9.72 -5.00
C ALA A 204 -3.86 -9.78 -3.52
N PHE A 205 -3.02 -8.85 -3.07
CA PHE A 205 -2.58 -8.75 -1.68
C PHE A 205 -3.74 -8.46 -0.73
N LEU A 206 -4.62 -7.52 -1.10
CA LEU A 206 -5.85 -7.23 -0.35
C LEU A 206 -6.74 -8.46 -0.22
N GLN A 207 -7.00 -9.18 -1.33
CA GLN A 207 -7.79 -10.42 -1.30
C GLN A 207 -7.18 -11.51 -0.42
N LYS A 208 -5.86 -11.71 -0.47
CA LYS A 208 -5.21 -12.76 0.32
C LYS A 208 -5.06 -12.41 1.80
N THR A 209 -5.02 -11.14 2.12
CA THR A 209 -4.86 -10.64 3.49
C THR A 209 -6.20 -10.48 4.21
N PHE A 210 -7.21 -9.96 3.51
CA PHE A 210 -8.49 -9.56 4.11
C PHE A 210 -9.69 -10.36 3.58
N GLY A 211 -9.51 -11.19 2.55
CA GLY A 211 -10.57 -12.00 1.99
C GLY A 211 -10.79 -13.33 2.71
N ASP A 212 -12.02 -13.84 2.61
CA ASP A 212 -12.42 -15.12 3.20
C ASP A 212 -12.27 -16.27 2.18
N ARG A 213 -11.33 -17.18 2.44
CA ARG A 213 -11.08 -18.36 1.59
C ARG A 213 -12.33 -19.23 1.40
N SER A 214 -13.16 -19.39 2.43
CA SER A 214 -14.38 -20.21 2.37
C SER A 214 -15.44 -19.62 1.44
N ARG A 215 -15.34 -18.32 1.16
CA ARG A 215 -16.24 -17.55 0.30
C ARG A 215 -15.59 -17.17 -1.03
N GLY A 216 -14.55 -17.88 -1.45
CA GLY A 216 -13.85 -17.62 -2.72
C GLY A 216 -12.98 -16.36 -2.69
N TRP A 217 -12.39 -16.04 -1.53
CA TRP A 217 -11.56 -14.85 -1.30
C TRP A 217 -12.27 -13.50 -1.47
N ARG A 218 -13.60 -13.50 -1.32
CA ARG A 218 -14.41 -12.29 -1.19
C ARG A 218 -13.92 -11.43 -0.04
N VAL A 219 -13.81 -10.13 -0.28
CA VAL A 219 -13.36 -9.14 0.71
C VAL A 219 -14.55 -8.27 1.13
N PRO A 220 -14.96 -8.26 2.41
CA PRO A 220 -16.05 -7.39 2.85
C PRO A 220 -15.77 -5.91 2.55
N VAL A 221 -16.77 -5.20 2.03
CA VAL A 221 -16.69 -3.75 1.74
C VAL A 221 -16.35 -2.97 3.03
N SER A 222 -16.88 -3.38 4.18
CA SER A 222 -16.56 -2.79 5.48
C SER A 222 -15.07 -2.87 5.84
N TYR A 223 -14.35 -3.90 5.37
CA TYR A 223 -12.92 -4.02 5.60
C TYR A 223 -12.15 -2.99 4.78
N MET A 224 -12.56 -2.78 3.53
CA MET A 224 -11.94 -1.77 2.66
C MET A 224 -12.30 -0.36 3.12
N ALA A 225 -13.51 -0.13 3.64
CA ALA A 225 -13.89 1.15 4.24
C ALA A 225 -13.00 1.49 5.46
N ALA A 226 -12.73 0.53 6.33
CA ALA A 226 -11.81 0.73 7.45
C ALA A 226 -10.36 1.00 6.99
N ILE A 227 -9.85 0.22 6.03
CA ILE A 227 -8.45 0.33 5.59
C ILE A 227 -8.20 1.58 4.76
N PHE A 228 -9.07 1.86 3.79
CA PHE A 228 -8.88 2.98 2.88
C PHE A 228 -9.51 4.27 3.39
N GLY A 229 -10.65 4.20 4.07
CA GLY A 229 -11.36 5.37 4.59
C GLY A 229 -10.79 5.90 5.91
N GLU A 230 -10.51 5.01 6.86
CA GLU A 230 -10.05 5.35 8.22
C GLU A 230 -8.55 5.09 8.45
N GLU A 231 -7.88 4.42 7.50
CA GLU A 231 -6.54 3.87 7.68
C GLU A 231 -6.42 3.11 9.00
N ARG A 232 -7.34 2.17 9.18
CA ARG A 232 -7.49 1.33 10.37
C ARG A 232 -7.55 -0.15 9.97
N LEU A 233 -6.93 -1.02 10.77
CA LEU A 233 -7.12 -2.46 10.59
C LEU A 233 -8.57 -2.87 10.92
N PRO A 234 -9.21 -3.74 10.12
CA PRO A 234 -10.63 -4.03 10.24
C PRO A 234 -10.98 -5.04 11.37
N ILE A 235 -10.30 -4.91 12.51
CA ILE A 235 -10.45 -5.81 13.66
C ILE A 235 -11.86 -5.68 14.27
N ARG A 236 -12.42 -4.46 14.30
CA ARG A 236 -13.78 -4.20 14.83
C ARG A 236 -14.86 -4.84 13.96
N GLU A 237 -14.60 -4.91 12.67
CA GLU A 237 -15.45 -5.52 11.65
C GLU A 237 -15.35 -7.06 11.66
N GLY A 238 -14.46 -7.62 12.47
CA GLY A 238 -14.31 -9.06 12.66
C GLY A 238 -13.15 -9.69 11.90
N TRP A 239 -12.30 -8.90 11.23
CA TRP A 239 -11.11 -9.44 10.56
C TRP A 239 -10.15 -10.07 11.56
N LYS A 240 -9.61 -11.22 11.19
CA LYS A 240 -8.59 -11.95 11.95
C LYS A 240 -7.42 -12.25 11.02
N LYS A 241 -6.21 -11.91 11.47
CA LYS A 241 -4.99 -12.22 10.72
C LYS A 241 -4.82 -13.73 10.54
N ARG A 242 -4.20 -14.11 9.42
CA ARG A 242 -3.80 -15.49 9.14
C ARG A 242 -2.54 -15.84 9.94
N TRP A 243 -2.65 -16.73 10.91
CA TRP A 243 -1.51 -17.10 11.79
C TRP A 243 -0.85 -18.44 11.43
N TRP A 244 -1.62 -19.50 11.15
CA TRP A 244 -1.08 -20.83 10.80
C TRP A 244 -0.65 -20.95 9.33
N TRP A 245 -1.18 -20.08 8.46
CA TRP A 245 -0.85 -20.04 7.03
C TRP A 245 -0.81 -18.58 6.59
N PRO A 246 0.28 -17.85 6.88
CA PRO A 246 0.45 -16.47 6.45
C PRO A 246 0.56 -16.35 4.92
N VAL A 247 0.24 -15.17 4.38
CA VAL A 247 0.33 -14.86 2.95
C VAL A 247 1.77 -15.00 2.49
N GLY A 248 2.01 -15.92 1.55
CA GLY A 248 3.34 -16.22 1.00
C GLY A 248 3.57 -15.64 -0.40
N ILE A 249 4.83 -15.63 -0.83
CA ILE A 249 5.24 -15.14 -2.16
C ILE A 249 4.51 -15.90 -3.29
N ILE A 250 4.53 -17.24 -3.24
CA ILE A 250 3.93 -18.09 -4.28
C ILE A 250 2.41 -17.88 -4.34
N GLU A 251 1.76 -17.80 -3.18
CA GLU A 251 0.32 -17.57 -3.10
C GLU A 251 -0.07 -16.22 -3.69
N LEU A 252 0.68 -15.16 -3.35
CA LEU A 252 0.45 -13.81 -3.88
C LEU A 252 0.69 -13.77 -5.39
N ALA A 253 1.79 -14.33 -5.87
CA ALA A 253 2.12 -14.40 -7.29
C ALA A 253 1.03 -15.16 -8.08
N SER A 254 0.59 -16.31 -7.55
CA SER A 254 -0.50 -17.10 -8.15
C SER A 254 -1.78 -16.28 -8.23
N GLN A 255 -2.18 -15.60 -7.16
CA GLN A 255 -3.39 -14.77 -7.16
C GLN A 255 -3.30 -13.59 -8.14
N ALA A 256 -2.14 -12.93 -8.24
CA ALA A 256 -1.92 -11.87 -9.21
C ALA A 256 -2.08 -12.38 -10.66
N GLN A 257 -1.62 -13.61 -10.95
CA GLN A 257 -1.86 -14.24 -12.25
C GLN A 257 -3.33 -14.58 -12.48
N VAL A 258 -4.07 -15.02 -11.45
CA VAL A 258 -5.52 -15.23 -11.57
C VAL A 258 -6.21 -13.90 -11.88
N MET A 259 -5.90 -12.83 -11.14
CA MET A 259 -6.46 -11.50 -11.39
C MET A 259 -6.15 -11.02 -12.82
N LYS A 260 -4.91 -11.18 -13.29
CA LYS A 260 -4.51 -10.83 -14.65
C LYS A 260 -5.35 -11.56 -15.71
N LYS A 261 -5.63 -12.85 -15.51
CA LYS A 261 -6.48 -13.63 -16.41
C LYS A 261 -7.92 -13.12 -16.41
N VAL A 262 -8.49 -12.81 -15.23
CA VAL A 262 -9.85 -12.28 -15.12
C VAL A 262 -9.96 -10.92 -15.82
N VAL A 263 -9.04 -10.00 -15.55
CA VAL A 263 -8.98 -8.69 -16.23
C VAL A 263 -8.90 -8.86 -17.75
N GLY A 264 -8.05 -9.77 -18.25
CA GLY A 264 -7.94 -10.04 -19.68
C GLY A 264 -9.16 -10.74 -20.31
N SER A 265 -10.07 -11.29 -19.51
CA SER A 265 -11.29 -11.96 -19.97
C SER A 265 -12.53 -11.07 -20.01
N ILE A 266 -12.48 -9.90 -19.36
CA ILE A 266 -13.58 -8.95 -19.34
C ILE A 266 -13.54 -8.14 -20.65
N ASP A 267 -14.63 -8.17 -21.41
CA ASP A 267 -14.80 -7.30 -22.58
C ASP A 267 -14.96 -5.85 -22.11
N PRO A 268 -14.06 -4.92 -22.49
CA PRO A 268 -14.17 -3.52 -22.13
C PRO A 268 -15.45 -2.84 -22.64
N LYS A 269 -16.11 -3.41 -23.65
CA LYS A 269 -17.31 -2.84 -24.28
C LYS A 269 -18.64 -3.40 -23.74
N GLY A 270 -18.60 -4.40 -22.85
CA GLY A 270 -19.80 -5.14 -22.42
C GLY A 270 -20.38 -4.75 -21.05
N SER A 271 -19.77 -3.80 -20.34
CA SER A 271 -20.24 -3.36 -19.02
C SER A 271 -20.91 -1.99 -19.12
N SER A 272 -22.10 -1.97 -19.71
CA SER A 272 -23.07 -0.89 -19.62
C SER A 272 -24.04 -1.13 -18.47
#